data_AF-A0A2D1R0Z8-F1
#
_entry.id   AF-A0A2D1R0Z8-F1
#
_cell.length_a   1.000
_cell.length_b   1.000
_cell.length_c   1.000
_cell.angle_alpha   90.00
_cell.angle_beta   90.00
_cell.angle_gamma   90.00
#
_symmetry.space_group_name_H-M   'P 1'
#
loop_
_entity.id
_entity.type
_entity.pdbx_description
1 polymer ?
#
loop_
_entity_poly.entity_id
_entity_poly.type
_entity_poly.pdbx_seq_one_letter_code
_entity_poly.pdbx_strand_id
1 'polypeptide(L)'
;MWLRVEARSGWMGIKRYELTEAQWARIALLLPGKAGDPGRTGSDNRLFVNGCLWILRSGAHWCDLPERYTRWKTVHRRFSRWCHAGVWERAGPGVFWRWL
;
A
#
# COMPACT_ATOMS: atom_id res chain seq x y z
N MET A 1 -37.10 -24.84 -15.78
CA MET A 1 -36.79 -25.26 -14.40
C MET A 1 -35.33 -24.96 -14.15
N TRP A 2 -35.09 -23.84 -13.47
CA TRP A 2 -33.80 -23.20 -13.26
C TRP A 2 -33.10 -23.81 -12.05
N LEU A 3 -31.88 -24.31 -12.22
CA LEU A 3 -30.93 -24.48 -11.11
C LEU A 3 -29.67 -23.68 -11.44
N ARG A 4 -29.76 -22.36 -11.25
CA ARG A 4 -28.60 -21.48 -11.12
C ARG A 4 -28.42 -21.20 -9.64
N VAL A 5 -27.78 -22.13 -8.94
CA VAL A 5 -27.19 -21.87 -7.62
C VAL A 5 -25.90 -21.09 -7.86
N GLU A 6 -26.04 -19.77 -7.83
CA GLU A 6 -25.17 -18.85 -7.09
C GLU A 6 -23.69 -19.23 -6.95
N ALA A 7 -22.91 -19.05 -8.02
CA ALA A 7 -21.45 -18.91 -7.92
C ALA A 7 -21.09 -17.51 -7.38
N ARG A 8 -21.45 -17.26 -6.11
CA ARG A 8 -20.97 -16.14 -5.30
C ARG A 8 -19.65 -16.53 -4.65
N SER A 9 -18.56 -16.32 -5.37
CA SER A 9 -17.26 -16.12 -4.73
C SER A 9 -16.33 -15.51 -5.77
N GLY A 10 -16.24 -14.19 -5.70
CA GLY A 10 -15.52 -13.34 -6.62
C GLY A 10 -14.08 -13.80 -6.81
N TRP A 11 -13.81 -14.28 -8.02
CA TRP A 11 -12.53 -14.07 -8.68
C TRP A 11 -12.41 -12.58 -9.02
N MET A 12 -12.49 -11.70 -8.03
CA MET A 12 -12.15 -10.28 -8.15
C MET A 12 -10.63 -10.21 -8.10
N GLY A 13 -10.02 -10.30 -9.29
CA GLY A 13 -8.59 -10.32 -9.52
C GLY A 13 -7.81 -9.57 -8.44
N ILE A 14 -7.17 -10.33 -7.56
CA ILE A 14 -6.17 -9.79 -6.65
C ILE A 14 -5.09 -9.24 -7.57
N LYS A 15 -5.06 -7.92 -7.75
CA LYS A 15 -3.90 -7.27 -8.32
C LYS A 15 -2.75 -7.67 -7.40
N ARG A 16 -1.82 -8.50 -7.90
CA ARG A 16 -0.82 -9.26 -7.13
C ARG A 16 -0.07 -8.47 -6.04
N TYR A 17 -0.11 -7.14 -6.12
CA TYR A 17 0.66 -6.21 -5.31
C TYR A 17 -0.19 -5.25 -4.46
N GLU A 18 -1.53 -5.32 -4.51
CA GLU A 18 -2.40 -4.43 -3.74
C GLU A 18 -2.93 -5.10 -2.46
N LEU A 19 -3.18 -4.28 -1.43
CA LEU A 19 -3.75 -4.74 -0.16
C LEU A 19 -5.27 -4.95 -0.27
N THR A 20 -5.75 -6.02 0.35
CA THR A 20 -7.18 -6.22 0.61
C THR A 20 -7.70 -5.20 1.63
N GLU A 21 -9.00 -4.96 1.67
CA GLU A 21 -9.62 -4.04 2.66
C GLU A 21 -9.24 -4.42 4.10
N ALA A 22 -9.30 -5.72 4.42
CA ALA A 22 -8.98 -6.21 5.76
C ALA A 22 -7.51 -6.02 6.13
N GLN A 23 -6.58 -6.13 5.17
CA GLN A 23 -5.17 -5.82 5.39
C GLN A 23 -4.97 -4.31 5.56
N TRP A 24 -5.60 -3.51 4.70
CA TRP A 24 -5.55 -2.06 4.75
C TRP A 24 -6.05 -1.52 6.09
N ALA A 25 -7.20 -1.99 6.59
CA ALA A 25 -7.79 -1.54 7.84
C ALA A 25 -6.84 -1.71 9.04
N ARG A 26 -6.04 -2.79 9.07
CA ARG A 26 -5.06 -3.03 10.13
C ARG A 26 -3.90 -2.06 10.07
N ILE A 27 -3.33 -1.82 8.89
CA ILE A 27 -2.15 -0.96 8.75
C ILE A 27 -2.51 0.53 8.76
N ALA A 28 -3.67 0.92 8.25
CA ALA A 28 -4.07 2.31 8.09
C ALA A 28 -4.04 3.06 9.42
N LEU A 29 -4.39 2.37 10.52
CA LEU A 29 -4.38 2.92 11.89
C LEU A 29 -2.97 3.21 12.41
N LEU A 30 -1.92 2.61 11.83
CA LEU A 30 -0.53 2.79 12.26
C LEU A 30 0.24 3.84 11.43
N LEU A 31 -0.28 4.22 10.26
CA LEU A 31 0.41 5.12 9.33
C LEU A 31 0.10 6.60 9.58
N PRO A 32 1.09 7.51 9.52
CA PRO A 32 0.86 8.94 9.69
C PRO A 32 0.22 9.58 8.44
N GLY A 33 -0.38 10.76 8.63
CA GLY A 33 -1.05 11.52 7.57
C GLY A 33 -2.49 11.04 7.35
N LYS A 34 -3.16 10.59 8.40
CA LYS A 34 -4.61 10.38 8.43
C LYS A 34 -5.35 11.71 8.58
N ALA A 35 -6.66 11.71 8.32
CA ALA A 35 -7.51 12.85 8.63
C ALA A 35 -7.43 13.16 10.14
N GLY A 36 -6.95 14.35 10.50
CA GLY A 36 -6.74 14.78 11.88
C GLY A 36 -5.27 14.79 12.33
N ASP A 37 -4.33 14.21 11.57
CA ASP A 37 -2.91 14.30 11.89
C ASP A 37 -2.38 15.71 11.55
N PRO A 38 -1.54 16.32 12.41
CA PRO A 38 -0.91 17.59 12.11
C PRO A 38 0.05 17.46 10.91
N GLY A 39 -0.08 18.38 9.94
CA GLY A 39 0.73 18.41 8.71
C GLY A 39 -0.09 18.19 7.44
N ARG A 40 0.60 18.07 6.30
CA ARG A 40 -0.06 17.86 5.00
C ARG A 40 -0.51 16.40 4.90
N THR A 41 -1.81 16.15 5.03
CA THR A 41 -2.45 14.86 4.74
C THR A 41 -2.00 14.42 3.36
N GLY A 42 -1.17 13.39 3.28
CA GLY A 42 -0.65 12.93 2.01
C GLY A 42 -1.80 12.44 1.14
N SER A 43 -1.74 12.75 -0.16
CA SER A 43 -2.61 12.18 -1.19
C SER A 43 -2.69 10.67 -0.98
N ASP A 44 -3.92 10.17 -0.82
CA ASP A 44 -4.32 8.78 -0.63
C ASP A 44 -3.21 7.83 -0.09
N ASN A 45 -3.19 7.65 1.23
CA ASN A 45 -2.22 6.77 1.89
C ASN A 45 -2.27 5.33 1.37
N ARG A 46 -3.45 4.86 0.95
CA ARG A 46 -3.59 3.50 0.44
C ARG A 46 -2.90 3.36 -0.90
N LEU A 47 -3.13 4.33 -1.78
CA LEU A 47 -2.54 4.34 -3.11
C LEU A 47 -1.01 4.46 -3.04
N PHE A 48 -0.51 5.28 -2.11
CA PHE A 48 0.91 5.38 -1.79
C PHE A 48 1.50 4.03 -1.32
N VAL A 49 0.87 3.38 -0.34
CA VAL A 49 1.35 2.10 0.19
C VAL A 49 1.31 0.99 -0.86
N ASN A 50 0.24 0.94 -1.66
CA ASN A 50 0.15 0.00 -2.79
C ASN A 50 1.27 0.24 -3.83
N GLY A 51 1.64 1.50 -4.08
CA GLY A 51 2.78 1.84 -4.94
C GLY A 51 4.12 1.36 -4.37
N CYS A 52 4.34 1.55 -3.06
CA CYS A 52 5.51 1.01 -2.38
C CYS A 52 5.56 -0.53 -2.46
N LEU A 53 4.44 -1.20 -2.18
CA LEU A 53 4.35 -2.67 -2.24
C LEU A 53 4.60 -3.21 -3.65
N TRP A 54 4.20 -2.48 -4.68
CA TRP A 54 4.49 -2.86 -6.06
C TRP A 54 6.00 -2.86 -6.33
N ILE A 55 6.72 -1.80 -5.92
CA ILE A 55 8.19 -1.72 -6.10
C ILE A 55 8.88 -2.82 -5.32
N LEU A 56 8.52 -2.99 -4.04
CA LEU A 56 9.14 -3.98 -3.16
C LEU A 56 8.98 -5.40 -3.72
N ARG A 57 7.75 -5.78 -4.07
CA ARG A 57 7.45 -7.12 -4.59
C ARG A 57 7.93 -7.39 -6.01
N SER A 58 8.09 -6.36 -6.83
CA SER A 58 8.57 -6.53 -8.22
C SER A 58 10.08 -6.42 -8.34
N GLY A 59 10.75 -5.75 -7.39
CA GLY A 59 12.16 -5.37 -7.50
C GLY A 59 12.45 -4.34 -8.61
N ALA A 60 11.42 -3.77 -9.23
CA ALA A 60 11.58 -2.80 -10.31
C ALA A 60 12.17 -1.48 -9.81
N HIS A 61 12.77 -0.72 -10.73
CA HIS A 61 13.28 0.59 -10.38
C HIS A 61 12.14 1.57 -10.07
N TRP A 62 12.37 2.54 -9.19
CA TRP A 62 11.33 3.52 -8.83
C TRP A 62 10.75 4.25 -10.04
N CYS A 63 11.58 4.55 -11.05
CA CYS A 63 11.13 5.20 -12.28
C CYS A 63 10.08 4.40 -13.06
N ASP A 64 10.03 3.08 -12.86
CA ASP A 64 9.10 2.19 -13.56
C ASP A 64 7.77 2.03 -12.82
N LEU A 65 7.59 2.74 -11.69
CA LEU A 65 6.35 2.72 -10.95
C LEU A 65 5.19 3.15 -11.86
N PRO A 66 4.15 2.32 -12.01
CA PRO A 66 3.01 2.66 -12.82
C PRO A 66 2.28 3.91 -12.32
N GLU A 67 1.93 4.80 -13.25
CA GLU A 67 1.30 6.10 -12.94
C GLU A 67 -0.03 5.98 -12.17
N ARG A 68 -0.69 4.82 -12.25
CA ARG A 68 -1.92 4.51 -11.49
C ARG A 68 -1.78 4.66 -9.97
N TYR A 69 -0.57 4.57 -9.42
CA TYR A 69 -0.34 4.75 -8.00
C TYR A 69 -0.11 6.23 -7.67
N THR A 70 0.96 6.82 -8.19
CA THR A 70 1.21 8.27 -8.21
C THR A 70 2.57 8.49 -8.90
N ARG A 71 2.99 9.74 -9.06
CA ARG A 71 4.31 10.06 -9.62
C ARG A 71 5.40 9.44 -8.74
N TRP A 72 6.27 8.65 -9.35
CA TRP A 72 7.31 7.89 -8.64
C TRP A 72 8.18 8.74 -7.72
N LYS A 73 8.54 9.97 -8.14
CA LYS A 73 9.35 10.91 -7.34
C LYS A 73 8.69 11.24 -6.00
N THR A 74 7.36 11.37 -6.01
CA THR A 74 6.58 11.65 -4.80
C THR A 74 6.55 10.45 -3.88
N VAL A 75 6.37 9.24 -4.43
CA VAL A 75 6.42 7.99 -3.65
C VAL A 75 7.78 7.81 -3.03
N HIS A 76 8.85 7.85 -3.82
CA HIS A 76 10.22 7.65 -3.35
C HIS A 76 10.57 8.62 -2.22
N ARG A 77 10.32 9.92 -2.41
CA ARG A 77 10.60 10.93 -1.36
C ARG A 77 9.80 10.73 -0.09
N ARG A 78 8.54 10.28 -0.19
CA ARG A 78 7.70 10.00 0.98
C ARG A 78 8.15 8.72 1.67
N PHE A 79 8.48 7.69 0.90
CA PHE A 79 9.04 6.43 1.37
C PHE A 79 10.30 6.64 2.19
N SER A 80 11.30 7.35 1.65
CA SER A 80 12.55 7.65 2.37
C SER A 80 12.30 8.42 3.67
N ARG A 81 11.37 9.40 3.66
CA ARG A 81 10.98 10.13 4.88
C ARG A 81 10.38 9.22 5.94
N TRP A 82 9.55 8.25 5.55
CA TRP A 82 8.96 7.29 6.47
C TRP A 82 9.98 6.29 7.01
N CYS A 83 10.97 5.90 6.22
CA CYS A 83 12.12 5.10 6.71
C CYS A 83 12.91 5.87 7.78
N HIS A 84 13.30 7.12 7.50
CA HIS A 84 14.04 7.92 8.49
C HIS A 84 13.24 8.20 9.77
N ALA A 85 11.91 8.33 9.65
CA ALA A 85 11.02 8.59 10.79
C ALA A 85 10.59 7.32 11.55
N GLY A 86 11.11 6.14 11.19
CA GLY A 86 10.78 4.88 11.87
C GLY A 86 9.33 4.42 11.69
N VAL A 87 8.60 4.96 10.70
CA VAL A 87 7.15 4.73 10.53
C VAL A 87 6.87 3.27 10.19
N TRP A 88 7.74 2.71 9.35
CA TRP A 88 7.63 1.37 8.81
C TRP A 88 7.87 0.29 9.87
N GLU A 89 8.80 0.54 10.79
CA GLU A 89 9.10 -0.32 11.94
C GLU A 89 7.97 -0.29 12.98
N ARG A 90 7.25 0.82 13.11
CA ARG A 90 6.06 0.91 13.97
C ARG A 90 4.84 0.21 13.37
N ALA A 91 4.75 0.15 12.05
CA ALA A 91 3.61 -0.46 11.36
C ALA A 91 3.65 -2.01 11.38
N GLY A 92 4.78 -2.65 11.73
CA GLY A 92 4.90 -4.10 11.87
C GLY A 92 6.27 -4.55 12.42
N PRO A 93 6.36 -5.71 13.08
CA PRO A 93 7.56 -6.12 13.80
C PRO A 93 8.74 -6.46 12.87
N GLY A 94 9.81 -5.67 12.98
CA GLY A 94 11.17 -6.01 12.55
C GLY A 94 11.51 -5.74 11.07
N VAL A 95 12.47 -4.85 10.83
CA VAL A 95 13.14 -4.56 9.54
C VAL A 95 12.19 -4.32 8.35
N PHE A 96 11.09 -3.58 8.56
CA PHE A 96 10.00 -3.24 7.62
C PHE A 96 9.33 -4.42 6.90
N TRP A 97 10.07 -5.29 6.21
CA TRP A 97 9.58 -6.48 5.52
C TRP A 97 10.66 -7.54 5.28
N ARG A 98 11.89 -7.37 5.79
CA ARG A 98 13.15 -8.14 5.59
C ARG A 98 13.52 -8.46 4.14
N TRP A 99 12.61 -8.98 3.32
CA TRP A 99 12.68 -9.25 1.89
C TRP A 99 11.25 -9.46 1.31
N LEU A 100 10.35 -8.47 1.42
CA LEU A 100 9.18 -8.39 0.50
C LEU A 100 9.54 -7.58 -0.74
#